data_AF-X1TC00-F1
#
_entry.id   AF-X1TC00-F1
#
_cell.length_a   1.000
_cell.length_b   1.000
_cell.length_c   1.000
_cell.angle_alpha   90.00
_cell.angle_beta   90.00
_cell.angle_gamma   90.00
#
_symmetry.space_group_name_H-M   'P 1'
#
loop_
_entity.id
_entity.type
_entity.pdbx_description
1 polymer ?
#
loop_
_entity_poly.entity_id
_entity_poly.type
_entity_poly.pdbx_seq_one_letter_code
_entity_poly.pdbx_strand_id
1 'polypeptide(L)'
;KMKKNPIIFALANPEPEIKPELAMECGVRIIATGRSDYPNQVNNVLAFPGIFRGALDARAIEINTEMKLAAVKAISEIVSDNIKEDYIIPKPFDRRVLPAVAVSVARAAMETGNTRGEVDLEFIEKKAKKIMENRL
;
A
#
# COMPACT_ATOMS: atom_id res chain seq x y z
N LYS A 1 15.16 -21.98 -13.72
CA LYS A 1 13.74 -22.38 -13.65
C LYS A 1 13.19 -22.05 -12.26
N MET A 2 11.99 -21.49 -12.17
CA MET A 2 11.32 -21.21 -10.89
C MET A 2 10.60 -22.46 -10.36
N LYS A 3 10.21 -22.44 -9.07
CA LYS A 3 9.38 -23.49 -8.46
C LYS A 3 7.93 -23.40 -8.96
N LYS A 4 7.09 -24.37 -8.57
CA LYS A 4 5.65 -24.38 -8.87
C LYS A 4 4.99 -23.08 -8.38
N ASN A 5 4.02 -22.57 -9.16
CA ASN A 5 3.28 -21.34 -8.89
C ASN A 5 4.18 -20.10 -8.76
N PRO A 6 4.92 -19.71 -9.82
CA PRO A 6 5.87 -18.60 -9.74
C PRO A 6 5.16 -17.27 -9.53
N ILE A 7 5.75 -16.41 -8.71
CA ILE A 7 5.35 -15.01 -8.52
C ILE A 7 6.51 -14.12 -8.99
N ILE A 8 6.25 -13.19 -9.90
CA ILE A 8 7.26 -12.25 -10.43
C ILE A 8 6.80 -10.81 -10.20
N PHE A 9 7.71 -9.98 -9.68
CA PHE A 9 7.55 -8.54 -9.57
C PHE A 9 8.55 -7.87 -10.52
N ALA A 10 8.08 -7.42 -11.68
CA ALA A 10 8.88 -6.75 -12.71
C ALA A 10 8.61 -5.24 -12.64
N LEU A 11 9.35 -4.54 -11.77
CA LEU A 11 9.02 -3.20 -11.29
C LEU A 11 9.82 -2.08 -11.97
N ALA A 12 10.68 -2.39 -12.94
CA ALA A 12 11.36 -1.38 -13.74
C ALA A 12 10.34 -0.46 -14.45
N ASN A 13 10.70 0.83 -14.56
CA ASN A 13 9.91 1.85 -15.24
C ASN A 13 10.77 2.56 -16.31
N PRO A 14 10.19 2.96 -17.46
CA PRO A 14 8.78 2.79 -17.86
C PRO A 14 8.46 1.39 -18.43
N GLU A 15 9.50 0.59 -18.73
CA GLU A 15 9.38 -0.77 -19.23
C GLU A 15 9.78 -1.78 -18.15
N PRO A 16 8.93 -2.79 -17.87
CA PRO A 16 9.25 -3.85 -16.91
C PRO A 16 10.33 -4.79 -17.46
N GLU A 17 11.05 -5.46 -16.56
CA GLU A 17 12.12 -6.41 -16.89
C GLU A 17 11.64 -7.58 -17.78
N ILE A 18 10.36 -7.94 -17.65
CA ILE A 18 9.66 -8.88 -18.51
C ILE A 18 8.23 -8.41 -18.71
N LYS A 19 7.74 -8.47 -19.95
CA LYS A 19 6.35 -8.16 -20.26
C LYS A 19 5.41 -9.18 -19.61
N PRO A 20 4.29 -8.77 -19.00
CA PRO A 20 3.34 -9.68 -18.37
C PRO A 20 2.88 -10.84 -19.24
N GLU A 21 2.64 -10.60 -20.52
CA GLU A 21 2.19 -11.60 -21.49
C GLU A 21 3.24 -12.72 -21.64
N LEU A 22 4.52 -12.34 -21.81
CA LEU A 22 5.61 -13.30 -21.96
C LEU A 22 5.87 -14.09 -20.67
N ALA A 23 5.72 -13.45 -19.51
CA ALA A 23 5.83 -14.13 -18.23
C ALA A 23 4.72 -15.19 -18.05
N MET A 24 3.48 -14.86 -18.43
CA MET A 24 2.35 -15.81 -18.39
C MET A 24 2.58 -16.99 -19.34
N GLU A 25 3.07 -16.75 -20.57
CA GLU A 25 3.45 -17.82 -21.51
C GLU A 25 4.54 -18.74 -20.93
N CYS A 26 5.44 -18.21 -20.11
CA CYS A 26 6.47 -18.96 -19.40
C CYS A 26 5.94 -19.71 -18.14
N GLY A 27 4.63 -19.65 -17.87
CA GLY A 27 3.97 -20.34 -16.75
C GLY A 27 4.06 -19.62 -15.40
N VAL A 28 4.28 -18.31 -15.40
CA VAL A 28 4.19 -17.48 -14.18
C VAL A 28 2.74 -17.39 -13.73
N ARG A 29 2.50 -17.61 -12.44
CA ARG A 29 1.15 -17.64 -11.87
C ARG A 29 0.66 -16.24 -11.50
N ILE A 30 1.53 -15.43 -10.91
CA ILE A 30 1.22 -14.05 -10.53
C ILE A 30 2.32 -13.15 -11.04
N ILE A 31 1.94 -12.08 -11.73
CA ILE A 31 2.85 -11.02 -12.14
C ILE A 31 2.36 -9.67 -11.67
N ALA A 32 3.29 -8.85 -11.19
CA ALA A 32 3.08 -7.48 -10.79
C ALA A 32 4.09 -6.57 -11.50
N THR A 33 3.68 -5.35 -11.85
CA THR A 33 4.56 -4.36 -12.48
C THR A 33 4.41 -2.97 -11.85
N GLY A 34 5.26 -2.02 -12.22
CA GLY A 34 5.09 -0.61 -11.84
C GLY A 34 4.00 0.13 -12.64
N ARG A 35 3.54 -0.43 -13.76
CA ARG A 35 2.66 0.27 -14.70
C ARG A 35 1.18 0.08 -14.36
N SER A 36 0.38 1.11 -14.64
CA SER A 36 -1.05 1.14 -14.32
C SER A 36 -1.95 0.46 -15.36
N ASP A 37 -1.41 0.17 -16.55
CA ASP A 37 -2.11 -0.54 -17.63
C ASP A 37 -2.11 -2.06 -17.46
N TYR A 38 -1.40 -2.58 -16.45
CA TYR A 38 -1.39 -3.99 -16.08
C TYR A 38 -2.09 -4.26 -14.74
N PRO A 39 -2.61 -5.49 -14.52
CA PRO A 39 -3.02 -5.94 -13.20
C PRO A 39 -1.88 -5.85 -12.18
N ASN A 40 -2.23 -5.86 -10.90
CA ASN A 40 -1.26 -5.88 -9.80
C ASN A 40 -0.20 -4.76 -9.86
N GLN A 41 -0.62 -3.52 -10.13
CA GLN A 41 0.30 -2.39 -10.12
C GLN A 41 0.90 -2.17 -8.72
N VAL A 42 2.21 -2.36 -8.58
CA VAL A 42 2.97 -2.04 -7.37
C VAL A 42 3.52 -0.63 -7.51
N ASN A 43 2.89 0.32 -6.83
CA ASN A 43 3.28 1.72 -6.88
C ASN A 43 3.19 2.37 -5.49
N ASN A 44 4.15 3.25 -5.20
CA ASN A 44 4.25 3.96 -3.93
C ASN A 44 3.08 4.94 -3.67
N VAL A 45 2.26 5.25 -4.69
CA VAL A 45 1.00 6.00 -4.56
C VAL A 45 0.04 5.42 -3.52
N LEU A 46 0.09 4.10 -3.29
CA LEU A 46 -0.70 3.42 -2.27
C LEU A 46 -0.18 3.66 -0.84
N ALA A 47 1.08 4.04 -0.69
CA ALA A 47 1.76 4.14 0.59
C ALA A 47 1.99 5.59 1.02
N PHE A 48 2.60 6.41 0.15
CA PHE A 48 3.05 7.76 0.55
C PHE A 48 1.95 8.63 1.16
N PRO A 49 0.72 8.72 0.60
CA PRO A 49 -0.28 9.64 1.12
C PRO A 49 -0.70 9.26 2.55
N GLY A 50 -0.91 7.96 2.78
CA GLY A 50 -1.29 7.43 4.09
C GLY A 50 -0.16 7.50 5.10
N ILE A 51 1.06 7.12 4.72
CA ILE A 51 2.23 7.21 5.61
C ILE A 51 2.44 8.64 6.09
N PHE A 52 2.47 9.61 5.17
CA PHE A 52 2.63 11.01 5.56
C PHE A 52 1.43 11.52 6.34
N ARG A 53 0.20 11.17 5.96
CA ARG A 53 -0.99 11.63 6.70
C ARG A 53 -0.96 11.16 8.15
N GLY A 54 -0.69 9.86 8.37
CA GLY A 54 -0.58 9.26 9.69
C GLY A 54 0.56 9.84 10.50
N ALA A 55 1.77 9.89 9.93
CA ALA A 55 2.95 10.44 10.61
C ALA A 55 2.76 11.92 11.02
N LEU A 56 2.23 12.75 10.11
CA LEU A 56 2.04 14.17 10.37
C LEU A 56 0.96 14.45 11.40
N ASP A 57 -0.20 13.75 11.33
CA ASP A 57 -1.25 13.97 12.34
C ASP A 57 -0.88 13.39 13.70
N ALA A 58 -0.11 12.29 13.75
CA ALA A 58 0.43 11.75 14.99
C ALA A 58 1.62 12.56 15.55
N ARG A 59 2.06 13.61 14.82
CA ARG A 59 3.25 14.40 15.16
C ARG A 59 4.48 13.51 15.38
N ALA A 60 4.66 12.53 14.50
CA ALA A 60 5.76 11.59 14.56
C ALA A 60 7.11 12.31 14.37
N ILE A 61 8.15 11.87 15.08
CA ILE A 61 9.50 12.47 14.99
C ILE A 61 10.20 12.01 13.71
N GLU A 62 10.00 10.74 13.34
CA GLU A 62 10.50 10.13 12.11
C GLU A 62 9.53 9.10 11.54
N ILE A 63 9.84 8.50 10.38
CA ILE A 63 9.13 7.34 9.84
C ILE A 63 10.00 6.11 10.04
N ASN A 64 9.74 5.36 11.12
CA ASN A 64 10.51 4.16 11.48
C ASN A 64 10.04 2.90 10.73
N THR A 65 10.68 1.76 11.01
CA THR A 65 10.42 0.48 10.35
C THR A 65 9.02 -0.05 10.69
N GLU A 66 8.59 0.11 11.93
CA GLU A 66 7.29 -0.32 12.45
C GLU A 66 6.15 0.40 11.73
N MET A 67 6.29 1.70 11.49
CA MET A 67 5.36 2.49 10.69
C MET A 67 5.29 1.99 9.24
N LYS A 68 6.42 1.64 8.62
CA LYS A 68 6.44 1.07 7.26
C LYS A 68 5.77 -0.29 7.21
N LEU A 69 6.03 -1.16 8.20
CA LEU A 69 5.38 -2.47 8.32
C LEU A 69 3.87 -2.33 8.56
N ALA A 70 3.44 -1.37 9.37
CA ALA A 70 2.03 -1.07 9.59
C ALA A 70 1.34 -0.61 8.31
N ALA A 71 2.00 0.22 7.49
CA ALA A 71 1.49 0.60 6.18
C ALA A 71 1.34 -0.61 5.23
N VAL A 72 2.34 -1.51 5.18
CA VAL A 72 2.29 -2.73 4.37
C VAL A 72 1.10 -3.61 4.79
N LYS A 73 0.93 -3.85 6.09
CA LYS A 73 -0.19 -4.64 6.62
C LYS A 73 -1.55 -4.00 6.30
N ALA A 74 -1.66 -2.68 6.47
CA ALA A 74 -2.90 -1.97 6.15
C ALA A 74 -3.28 -2.09 4.67
N ILE A 75 -2.29 -2.05 3.76
CA ILE A 75 -2.52 -2.22 2.32
C ILE A 75 -2.93 -3.66 2.00
N SER A 76 -2.27 -4.66 2.59
CA SER A 76 -2.57 -6.07 2.33
C SER A 76 -3.97 -6.47 2.82
N GLU A 77 -4.43 -5.93 3.95
CA GLU A 77 -5.76 -6.25 4.47
C GLU A 77 -6.92 -5.70 3.63
N ILE A 78 -6.67 -4.75 2.73
CA ILE A 78 -7.73 -4.21 1.86
C ILE A 78 -8.20 -5.25 0.83
N VAL A 79 -7.32 -6.21 0.49
CA VAL A 79 -7.56 -7.23 -0.52
C VAL A 79 -7.72 -8.63 0.05
N SER A 80 -7.53 -8.84 1.36
CA SER A 80 -7.44 -10.17 1.98
C SER A 80 -8.70 -11.02 1.75
N ASP A 81 -9.89 -10.41 1.78
CA ASP A 81 -11.16 -11.12 1.54
C ASP A 81 -11.46 -11.45 0.06
N ASN A 82 -10.69 -10.92 -0.90
CA ASN A 82 -11.00 -11.05 -2.32
C ASN A 82 -9.73 -11.20 -3.19
N ILE A 83 -8.70 -11.86 -2.66
CA ILE A 83 -7.43 -12.04 -3.35
C ILE A 83 -7.59 -12.92 -4.59
N LYS A 84 -7.01 -12.47 -5.71
CA LYS A 84 -6.99 -13.19 -7.00
C LYS A 84 -5.63 -13.05 -7.65
N GLU A 85 -5.33 -13.88 -8.65
CA GLU A 85 -4.05 -13.86 -9.35
C GLU A 85 -3.77 -12.51 -10.05
N ASP A 86 -4.83 -11.81 -10.46
CA ASP A 86 -4.84 -10.47 -11.07
C ASP A 86 -5.21 -9.34 -10.09
N TYR A 87 -5.39 -9.66 -8.80
CA TYR A 87 -5.73 -8.70 -7.75
C TYR A 87 -5.09 -9.09 -6.40
N ILE A 88 -3.80 -8.76 -6.27
CA ILE A 88 -3.02 -8.95 -5.03
C ILE A 88 -2.71 -7.64 -4.30
N ILE A 89 -3.06 -6.49 -4.90
CA ILE A 89 -2.79 -5.15 -4.38
C ILE A 89 -3.95 -4.22 -4.76
N PRO A 90 -4.42 -3.34 -3.87
CA PRO A 90 -5.54 -2.45 -4.19
C PRO A 90 -5.16 -1.46 -5.29
N LYS A 91 -6.19 -0.90 -5.96
CA LYS A 91 -5.97 0.12 -6.99
C LYS A 91 -5.54 1.46 -6.34
N PRO A 92 -4.73 2.30 -7.02
CA PRO A 92 -4.23 3.57 -6.49
C PRO A 92 -5.27 4.50 -5.84
N PHE A 93 -6.51 4.50 -6.34
CA PHE A 93 -7.59 5.37 -5.87
C PHE A 93 -8.66 4.64 -5.06
N ASP A 94 -8.37 3.44 -4.55
CA ASP A 94 -9.25 2.76 -3.62
C ASP A 94 -9.39 3.63 -2.35
N ARG A 95 -10.62 4.09 -2.09
CA ARG A 95 -10.95 5.01 -0.99
C ARG A 95 -10.62 4.47 0.38
N ARG A 96 -10.43 3.15 0.50
CA ARG A 96 -10.08 2.46 1.75
C ARG A 96 -8.60 2.62 2.11
N VAL A 97 -7.72 2.87 1.13
CA VAL A 97 -6.26 2.87 1.32
C VAL A 97 -5.80 4.02 2.21
N LEU A 98 -6.16 5.27 1.88
CA LEU A 98 -5.67 6.44 2.61
C LEU A 98 -6.03 6.38 4.12
N PRO A 99 -7.30 6.13 4.52
CA PRO A 99 -7.65 6.04 5.94
C PRO A 99 -6.98 4.86 6.65
N ALA A 100 -6.96 3.67 6.03
CA ALA A 100 -6.40 2.48 6.66
C ALA A 100 -4.89 2.64 6.94
N VAL A 101 -4.14 3.15 5.96
CA VAL A 101 -2.70 3.37 6.10
C VAL A 101 -2.42 4.49 7.12
N ALA A 102 -3.15 5.61 7.07
CA ALA A 102 -2.93 6.73 7.98
C ALA A 102 -3.14 6.33 9.45
N VAL A 103 -4.23 5.63 9.76
CA VAL A 103 -4.52 5.15 11.11
C VAL A 103 -3.47 4.14 11.58
N SER A 104 -3.11 3.18 10.72
CA SER A 104 -2.14 2.14 11.09
C SER A 104 -0.75 2.72 11.34
N VAL A 105 -0.33 3.69 10.54
CA VAL A 105 0.95 4.39 10.71
C VAL A 105 0.95 5.26 11.97
N ALA A 106 -0.14 6.00 12.23
CA ALA A 106 -0.27 6.81 13.44
C ALA A 106 -0.25 5.95 14.71
N ARG A 107 -0.94 4.79 14.68
CA ARG A 107 -0.92 3.81 15.76
C ARG A 107 0.50 3.28 16.00
N ALA A 108 1.20 2.86 14.95
CA ALA A 108 2.57 2.38 15.08
C ALA A 108 3.54 3.45 15.61
N ALA A 109 3.36 4.71 15.20
CA ALA A 109 4.14 5.82 15.75
C ALA A 109 3.91 5.97 17.26
N MET A 110 2.66 5.90 17.72
CA MET A 110 2.30 5.95 19.14
C MET A 110 2.87 4.77 19.93
N GLU A 111 2.71 3.55 19.42
CA GLU A 111 3.17 2.31 20.06
C GLU A 111 4.70 2.23 20.20
N THR A 112 5.43 2.87 19.28
CA THR A 112 6.90 2.96 19.33
C THR A 112 7.42 4.16 20.13
N GLY A 113 6.53 4.96 20.74
CA GLY A 113 6.92 6.18 21.45
C GLY A 113 7.49 7.27 20.54
N ASN A 114 7.24 7.20 19.24
CA ASN A 114 7.80 8.07 18.21
C ASN A 114 6.94 9.33 17.97
N THR A 115 6.11 9.75 18.93
CA THR A 115 5.15 10.85 18.77
C THR A 115 5.39 11.98 19.76
N ARG A 116 5.04 13.20 19.37
CA ARG A 116 5.04 14.37 20.26
C ARG A 116 3.63 14.65 20.78
N GLY A 117 3.25 13.98 21.87
CA GLY A 117 1.96 14.16 22.55
C GLY A 117 0.93 13.08 22.23
N GLU A 118 -0.31 13.33 22.65
CA GLU A 118 -1.43 12.43 22.44
C GLU A 118 -1.83 12.32 20.96
N VAL A 119 -2.23 11.11 20.55
CA VAL A 119 -2.65 10.79 19.18
C VAL A 119 -4.12 10.41 19.17
N ASP A 120 -4.94 11.20 18.49
CA ASP A 120 -6.36 10.89 18.26
C ASP A 120 -6.54 10.13 16.94
N LEU A 121 -6.62 8.80 17.03
CA LEU A 121 -6.76 7.93 15.87
C LEU A 121 -8.12 8.09 15.16
N GLU A 122 -9.19 8.40 15.90
CA GLU A 122 -10.51 8.63 15.30
C GLU A 122 -10.53 9.91 14.46
N PHE A 123 -9.92 10.97 14.97
CA PHE A 123 -9.76 12.22 14.22
C PHE A 123 -8.98 12.00 12.93
N ILE A 124 -7.88 11.25 12.99
CA ILE A 124 -7.04 10.92 11.82
C ILE A 124 -7.86 10.16 10.78
N GLU A 125 -8.64 9.17 11.21
CA GLU A 125 -9.49 8.39 10.31
C GLU A 125 -10.55 9.26 9.64
N LYS A 126 -11.30 10.06 10.42
CA LYS A 126 -12.35 10.96 9.92
C LYS A 126 -11.78 11.98 8.92
N LYS A 127 -10.61 12.55 9.23
CA LYS A 127 -9.91 13.49 8.35
C LYS A 127 -9.46 12.83 7.05
N ALA A 128 -8.89 11.62 7.11
CA ALA A 128 -8.46 10.87 5.94
C ALA A 128 -9.65 10.46 5.04
N LYS A 129 -10.77 10.04 5.63
CA LYS A 129 -12.01 9.73 4.89
C LYS A 129 -12.53 10.98 4.17
N LYS A 130 -12.61 12.12 4.85
CA LYS A 130 -13.04 13.40 4.26
C LYS A 130 -12.16 13.85 3.09
N ILE A 131 -10.85 13.59 3.13
CA ILE A 131 -9.95 13.88 2.00
C ILE A 131 -10.30 13.04 0.76
N MET A 132 -10.68 11.77 0.95
CA MET A 132 -11.07 10.89 -0.15
C MET A 132 -12.46 11.20 -0.72
N GLU A 133 -13.34 11.77 0.09
CA GLU A 133 -14.67 12.24 -0.34
C GLU A 133 -14.57 13.47 -1.23
N ASN A 134 -13.73 14.45 -0.87
CA ASN A 134 -13.59 15.73 -1.59
C ASN A 134 -12.74 15.67 -2.88
N ARG A 135 -12.21 14.50 -3.25
CA ARG A 135 -11.31 14.31 -4.40
C ARG A 135 -12.00 13.83 -5.69
N LEU A 136 -13.32 13.72 -5.68
CA LEU A 136 -14.18 13.39 -6.83
C LEU A 136 -15.33 14.39 -6.92
#